data_AF-A0A9P7HQJ6-F1
#
_entry.id   AF-A0A9P7HQJ6-F1
#
_cell.length_a   1.000
_cell.length_b   1.000
_cell.length_c   1.000
_cell.angle_alpha   90.00
_cell.angle_beta   90.00
_cell.angle_gamma   90.00
#
_symmetry.space_group_name_H-M   'P 1'
#
loop_
_entity.id
_entity.type
_entity.pdbx_description
1 polymer ?
#
loop_
_entity_poly.entity_id
_entity_poly.type
_entity_poly.pdbx_seq_one_letter_code
_entity_poly.pdbx_strand_id
1 'polypeptide(L)'
;MEDQSLAHSHGTAVPSEVVTEMLRTPWSDVYRISPDGQKYISPQCLIGTPVQKITEDSDYWMPRWLSLESYLAQEDSEEKKKRDSREQLRLDPHNKDFAKKHKLHMDNVSKQRKIREIFGHDSPYHPNQLVSKHHLPTDGLCEQELMYKLACKVSDLRVLHDKGELAMDPWDFLRWRIAKKIQSMFTMSAQSGRDIIKRIIFSICEDSSSKSASKIYEDPKLRAAIIRSAGYQGRLASFRKAGDRNRVTKIKTNTAGIGRITQRRSKLDPIPSTLSREPALSRSDKRQKRLAQPSTYGGVNAYRAQQQQQRDNSKL
;
A
#
# COMPACT_ATOMS: atom_id res chain seq x y z
N MET A 1 -36.76 -21.17 -30.53
CA MET A 1 -36.14 -20.15 -29.65
C MET A 1 -35.45 -20.91 -28.54
N GLU A 2 -34.12 -20.88 -28.46
CA GLU A 2 -33.38 -21.32 -27.27
C GLU A 2 -32.25 -20.33 -27.02
N ASP A 3 -32.18 -19.78 -25.81
CA ASP A 3 -31.32 -18.66 -25.44
C ASP A 3 -30.17 -19.15 -24.55
N GLN A 4 -29.04 -19.51 -25.17
CA GLN A 4 -27.83 -19.93 -24.45
C GLN A 4 -27.07 -18.71 -23.93
N SER A 5 -27.53 -18.20 -22.80
CA SER A 5 -27.04 -16.97 -22.18
C SER A 5 -25.79 -17.16 -21.29
N LEU A 6 -24.81 -16.27 -21.50
CA LEU A 6 -23.82 -15.80 -20.53
C LEU A 6 -22.93 -16.83 -19.78
N ALA A 7 -21.96 -17.42 -20.50
CA ALA A 7 -20.70 -17.84 -19.88
C ALA A 7 -19.81 -16.62 -19.56
N HIS A 8 -20.09 -15.88 -18.49
CA HIS A 8 -19.29 -14.72 -18.07
C HIS A 8 -17.99 -15.14 -17.38
N SER A 9 -16.85 -14.90 -18.05
CA SER A 9 -15.51 -15.21 -17.56
C SER A 9 -15.05 -14.28 -16.44
N HIS A 10 -15.41 -14.62 -15.19
CA HIS A 10 -14.75 -14.08 -14.01
C HIS A 10 -13.25 -14.39 -14.07
N GLY A 11 -12.41 -13.36 -13.89
CA GLY A 11 -10.95 -13.50 -13.90
C GLY A 11 -10.48 -14.53 -12.89
N THR A 12 -9.68 -15.49 -13.34
CA THR A 12 -9.24 -16.64 -12.56
C THR A 12 -8.43 -16.19 -11.34
N ALA A 13 -8.93 -16.53 -10.15
CA ALA A 13 -8.18 -16.30 -8.92
C ALA A 13 -6.90 -17.15 -8.94
N VAL A 14 -5.75 -16.54 -8.64
CA VAL A 14 -4.46 -17.25 -8.58
C VAL A 14 -4.50 -18.26 -7.43
N PRO A 15 -4.22 -19.56 -7.65
CA PRO A 15 -4.17 -20.56 -6.59
C PRO A 15 -3.15 -20.21 -5.50
N SER A 16 -3.43 -20.57 -4.25
CA SER A 16 -2.58 -20.21 -3.10
C SER A 16 -1.21 -20.88 -3.17
N GLU A 17 -1.18 -22.05 -3.79
CA GLU A 17 -0.03 -22.93 -4.03
C GLU A 17 0.94 -22.21 -4.97
N VAL A 18 0.43 -21.68 -6.07
CA VAL A 18 1.15 -20.93 -7.12
C VAL A 18 1.70 -19.58 -6.61
N VAL A 19 1.08 -19.01 -5.57
CA VAL A 19 1.62 -17.83 -4.86
C VAL A 19 2.72 -18.24 -3.88
N THR A 20 2.55 -19.37 -3.20
CA THR A 20 3.53 -19.88 -2.21
C THR A 20 4.82 -20.36 -2.89
N GLU A 21 4.71 -21.10 -4.00
CA GLU A 21 5.81 -21.48 -4.90
C GLU A 21 6.62 -20.25 -5.34
N MET A 22 5.93 -19.20 -5.80
CA MET A 22 6.56 -17.94 -6.18
C MET A 22 7.28 -17.27 -5.01
N LEU A 23 6.67 -17.19 -3.83
CA LEU A 23 7.28 -16.58 -2.64
C LEU A 23 8.49 -17.40 -2.13
N ARG A 24 8.48 -18.72 -2.33
CA ARG A 24 9.55 -19.66 -1.98
C ARG A 24 10.70 -19.71 -2.98
N THR A 25 10.59 -19.06 -4.14
CA THR A 25 11.70 -18.98 -5.12
C THR A 25 12.91 -18.30 -4.45
N PRO A 26 14.09 -18.93 -4.38
CA PRO A 26 15.27 -18.35 -3.76
C PRO A 26 16.00 -17.39 -4.72
N TRP A 27 16.91 -16.58 -4.18
CA TRP A 27 17.67 -15.59 -4.93
C TRP A 27 18.55 -16.21 -6.03
N SER A 28 19.18 -17.36 -5.73
CA SER A 28 20.07 -18.13 -6.62
C SER A 28 19.47 -18.50 -7.97
N ASP A 29 18.16 -18.72 -8.00
CA ASP A 29 17.45 -19.29 -9.16
C ASP A 29 17.05 -18.18 -10.16
N VAL A 30 17.19 -16.92 -9.74
CA VAL A 30 16.85 -15.71 -10.50
C VAL A 30 18.09 -14.92 -10.86
N TYR A 31 18.94 -14.69 -9.86
CA TYR A 31 20.02 -13.72 -9.92
C TYR A 31 21.36 -14.38 -10.18
N ARG A 32 22.15 -13.73 -11.02
CA ARG A 32 23.58 -14.01 -11.18
C ARG A 32 24.31 -12.68 -11.21
N ILE A 33 25.46 -12.63 -10.57
CA ILE A 33 26.37 -11.47 -10.52
C ILE A 33 27.65 -11.80 -11.27
N SER A 34 28.38 -10.76 -11.68
CA SER A 34 29.70 -10.88 -12.29
C SER A 34 30.72 -11.47 -11.30
N PRO A 35 31.84 -12.07 -11.77
CA PRO A 35 32.83 -12.71 -10.90
C PRO A 35 33.51 -11.76 -9.89
N ASP A 36 33.49 -10.45 -10.15
CA ASP A 36 33.95 -9.39 -9.25
C ASP A 36 32.94 -9.00 -8.16
N GLY A 37 31.75 -9.62 -8.16
CA GLY A 37 30.62 -9.33 -7.28
C GLY A 37 29.91 -7.99 -7.52
N GLN A 38 30.36 -7.17 -8.49
CA GLN A 38 29.96 -5.76 -8.57
C GLN A 38 28.62 -5.53 -9.26
N LYS A 39 28.27 -6.34 -10.28
CA LYS A 39 27.16 -6.07 -11.21
C LYS A 39 26.29 -7.31 -11.44
N TYR A 40 25.00 -7.11 -11.67
CA TYR A 40 24.11 -8.17 -12.12
C TYR A 40 24.42 -8.55 -13.58
N ILE A 41 24.41 -9.86 -13.86
CA ILE A 41 24.47 -10.47 -15.20
C ILE A 41 23.21 -11.30 -15.53
N SER A 42 22.34 -11.54 -14.56
CA SER A 42 20.98 -12.09 -14.74
C SER A 42 20.03 -11.49 -13.69
N PRO A 43 18.74 -11.23 -14.02
CA PRO A 43 18.10 -11.34 -15.34
C PRO A 43 18.45 -10.21 -16.31
N GLN A 44 18.12 -10.40 -17.61
CA GLN A 44 18.43 -9.47 -18.72
C GLN A 44 18.18 -7.99 -18.41
N CYS A 45 17.03 -7.66 -17.79
CA CYS A 45 16.63 -6.27 -17.49
C CYS A 45 17.47 -5.60 -16.39
N LEU A 46 18.44 -6.29 -15.80
CA LEU A 46 19.37 -5.80 -14.80
C LEU A 46 20.84 -5.88 -15.21
N ILE A 47 21.16 -6.38 -16.41
CA ILE A 47 22.57 -6.53 -16.83
C ILE A 47 23.33 -5.20 -16.69
N GLY A 48 24.48 -5.27 -16.01
CA GLY A 48 25.34 -4.12 -15.73
C GLY A 48 24.88 -3.21 -14.57
N THR A 49 23.74 -3.48 -13.93
CA THR A 49 23.28 -2.75 -12.74
C THR A 49 24.15 -3.11 -11.54
N PRO A 50 24.60 -2.16 -10.70
CA PRO A 50 25.40 -2.46 -9.51
C PRO A 50 24.61 -3.25 -8.47
N VAL A 51 25.33 -4.09 -7.73
CA VAL A 51 24.82 -4.84 -6.58
C VAL A 51 24.77 -3.95 -5.34
N GLN A 52 25.86 -3.21 -5.06
CA GLN A 52 25.91 -2.21 -3.98
C GLN A 52 25.04 -0.99 -4.28
N LYS A 53 24.62 -0.25 -3.24
CA LYS A 53 23.82 0.97 -3.37
C LYS A 53 24.57 2.00 -4.22
N ILE A 54 23.92 2.58 -5.23
CA ILE A 54 24.54 3.65 -6.02
C ILE A 54 24.50 5.00 -5.28
N THR A 55 25.59 5.75 -5.42
CA THR A 55 25.70 7.18 -5.08
C THR A 55 25.81 8.01 -6.36
N GLU A 56 25.70 9.33 -6.23
CA GLU A 56 25.79 10.28 -7.35
C GLU A 56 27.20 10.39 -7.94
N ASP A 57 28.22 10.04 -7.13
CA ASP A 57 29.63 9.99 -7.55
C ASP A 57 30.01 8.69 -8.31
N SER A 58 29.10 7.71 -8.38
CA SER A 58 29.40 6.42 -9.01
C SER A 58 29.31 6.45 -10.54
N ASP A 59 30.13 5.66 -11.24
CA ASP A 59 30.04 5.46 -12.71
C ASP A 59 28.64 5.03 -13.20
N TYR A 60 27.82 4.47 -12.29
CA TYR A 60 26.46 4.08 -12.60
C TYR A 60 25.44 5.22 -12.48
N TRP A 61 25.80 6.36 -11.90
CA TRP A 61 24.96 7.54 -11.92
C TRP A 61 24.72 8.04 -13.36
N MET A 62 23.76 8.95 -13.51
CA MET A 62 23.52 9.72 -14.72
C MET A 62 23.16 11.15 -14.27
N PRO A 63 23.91 12.21 -14.64
CA PRO A 63 23.67 13.57 -14.14
C PRO A 63 22.29 14.20 -14.45
N ARG A 64 21.43 13.51 -15.22
CA ARG A 64 20.04 13.93 -15.48
C ARG A 64 19.02 13.26 -14.56
N TRP A 65 19.42 12.27 -13.76
CA TRP A 65 18.53 11.62 -12.81
C TRP A 65 18.23 12.53 -11.63
N LEU A 66 16.99 12.49 -11.15
CA LEU A 66 16.61 13.15 -9.91
C LEU A 66 17.41 12.55 -8.75
N SER A 67 18.03 13.41 -7.94
CA SER A 67 18.81 13.05 -6.75
C SER A 67 17.89 12.50 -5.64
N LEU A 68 18.27 11.37 -5.06
CA LEU A 68 17.58 10.78 -3.91
C LEU A 68 17.85 11.58 -2.64
N GLU A 69 19.11 11.92 -2.38
CA GLU A 69 19.51 12.65 -1.17
C GLU A 69 18.94 14.07 -1.18
N SER A 70 18.92 14.75 -2.34
CA SER A 70 18.25 16.06 -2.49
C SER A 70 16.74 15.99 -2.29
N TYR A 71 16.09 14.83 -2.47
CA TYR A 71 14.68 14.65 -2.11
C TYR A 71 14.51 14.40 -0.60
N LEU A 72 15.36 13.57 0.00
CA LEU A 72 15.32 13.26 1.44
C LEU A 72 15.62 14.51 2.29
N ALA A 73 16.56 15.36 1.88
CA ALA A 73 16.89 16.63 2.51
C ALA A 73 15.70 17.64 2.57
N GLN A 74 14.61 17.40 1.83
CA GLN A 74 13.42 18.27 1.85
C GLN A 74 12.40 17.91 2.95
N GLU A 75 12.66 16.93 3.81
CA GLU A 75 11.71 16.51 4.85
C GLU A 75 11.41 17.64 5.86
N ASP A 76 12.43 18.33 6.39
CA ASP A 76 12.23 19.44 7.33
C ASP A 76 11.50 20.65 6.70
N SER A 77 11.71 20.87 5.40
CA SER A 77 11.02 21.90 4.61
C SER A 77 9.52 21.58 4.49
N GLU A 78 9.16 20.33 4.26
CA GLU A 78 7.76 19.90 4.17
C GLU A 78 7.10 19.78 5.56
N GLU A 79 7.83 19.35 6.60
CA GLU A 79 7.42 19.43 8.01
C GLU A 79 7.12 20.88 8.43
N LYS A 80 7.88 21.86 7.93
CA LYS A 80 7.55 23.29 8.10
C LYS A 80 6.27 23.66 7.36
N LYS A 81 6.16 23.39 6.04
CA LYS A 81 4.94 23.68 5.25
C LYS A 81 3.67 23.04 5.84
N LYS A 82 3.79 21.85 6.44
CA LYS A 82 2.75 21.13 7.19
C LYS A 82 2.35 21.85 8.49
N ARG A 83 3.26 22.50 9.21
CA ARG A 83 2.97 23.37 10.36
C ARG A 83 2.31 24.67 9.91
N ASP A 84 2.93 25.40 8.98
CA ASP A 84 2.46 26.69 8.48
C ASP A 84 1.02 26.58 7.91
N SER A 85 0.73 25.53 7.13
CA SER A 85 -0.61 25.26 6.60
C SER A 85 -1.63 24.83 7.67
N ARG A 86 -1.19 24.22 8.77
CA ARG A 86 -2.06 23.90 9.92
C ARG A 86 -2.48 25.16 10.65
N GLU A 87 -1.57 26.14 10.76
CA GLU A 87 -1.84 27.42 11.39
C GLU A 87 -2.79 28.27 10.54
N GLN A 88 -2.58 28.32 9.22
CA GLN A 88 -3.53 28.93 8.27
C GLN A 88 -4.95 28.33 8.41
N LEU A 89 -5.06 27.00 8.49
CA LEU A 89 -6.34 26.30 8.70
C LEU A 89 -6.94 26.47 10.11
N ARG A 90 -6.16 26.91 11.11
CA ARG A 90 -6.67 27.25 12.45
C ARG A 90 -7.18 28.68 12.54
N LEU A 91 -6.67 29.59 11.70
CA LEU A 91 -7.15 30.97 11.58
C LEU A 91 -8.45 31.04 10.78
N ASP A 92 -8.57 30.29 9.67
CA ASP A 92 -9.82 30.09 8.94
C ASP A 92 -10.11 28.59 8.72
N PRO A 93 -10.90 27.96 9.62
CA PRO A 93 -11.30 26.56 9.51
C PRO A 93 -12.33 26.25 8.41
N HIS A 94 -12.95 27.27 7.79
CA HIS A 94 -13.97 27.08 6.75
C HIS A 94 -13.39 27.21 5.34
N ASN A 95 -12.18 27.76 5.20
CA ASN A 95 -11.44 27.83 3.96
C ASN A 95 -11.10 26.43 3.39
N LYS A 96 -11.79 26.06 2.31
CA LYS A 96 -11.60 24.78 1.62
C LYS A 96 -10.19 24.63 1.02
N ASP A 97 -9.51 25.71 0.68
CA ASP A 97 -8.19 25.67 0.04
C ASP A 97 -7.06 25.58 1.07
N PHE A 98 -7.21 26.19 2.26
CA PHE A 98 -6.35 25.88 3.41
C PHE A 98 -6.51 24.41 3.83
N ALA A 99 -7.73 23.86 3.80
CA ALA A 99 -7.97 22.44 4.07
C ALA A 99 -7.29 21.52 3.05
N LYS A 100 -7.39 21.82 1.74
CA LYS A 100 -6.65 21.10 0.68
C LYS A 100 -5.14 21.19 0.88
N LYS A 101 -4.61 22.40 1.12
CA LYS A 101 -3.17 22.67 1.29
C LYS A 101 -2.60 21.94 2.51
N HIS A 102 -3.30 22.00 3.65
CA HIS A 102 -2.87 21.28 4.84
C HIS A 102 -2.88 19.76 4.63
N LYS A 103 -3.91 19.23 3.95
CA LYS A 103 -3.94 17.82 3.56
C LYS A 103 -2.77 17.46 2.64
N LEU A 104 -2.46 18.27 1.62
CA LEU A 104 -1.34 18.02 0.70
C LEU A 104 -0.01 17.87 1.45
N HIS A 105 0.33 18.80 2.34
CA HIS A 105 1.58 18.73 3.12
C HIS A 105 1.57 17.58 4.15
N MET A 106 0.42 17.25 4.74
CA MET A 106 0.27 16.08 5.61
C MET A 106 0.47 14.76 4.86
N ASP A 107 -0.09 14.64 3.65
CA ASP A 107 0.06 13.49 2.77
C ASP A 107 1.54 13.40 2.29
N ASN A 108 2.16 14.51 1.88
CA ASN A 108 3.57 14.55 1.44
C ASN A 108 4.55 14.13 2.54
N VAL A 109 4.45 14.67 3.76
CA VAL A 109 5.29 14.23 4.89
C VAL A 109 5.11 12.75 5.20
N SER A 110 3.89 12.23 5.04
CA SER A 110 3.61 10.79 5.20
C SER A 110 4.30 9.95 4.12
N LYS A 111 4.40 10.46 2.89
CA LYS A 111 5.16 9.83 1.79
C LYS A 111 6.67 9.89 2.03
N GLN A 112 7.23 11.06 2.35
CA GLN A 112 8.66 11.25 2.63
C GLN A 112 9.16 10.27 3.70
N ARG A 113 8.45 10.17 4.84
CA ARG A 113 8.80 9.25 5.92
C ARG A 113 8.82 7.78 5.47
N LYS A 114 7.83 7.34 4.68
CA LYS A 114 7.77 5.97 4.10
C LYS A 114 8.82 5.75 2.99
N ILE A 115 9.20 6.78 2.25
CA ILE A 115 10.31 6.74 1.29
C ILE A 115 11.64 6.57 2.04
N ARG A 116 11.89 7.37 3.09
CA ARG A 116 13.09 7.29 3.95
C ARG A 116 13.24 5.92 4.63
N GLU A 117 12.15 5.32 5.09
CA GLU A 117 12.10 3.97 5.68
C GLU A 117 12.55 2.84 4.72
N ILE A 118 12.53 3.10 3.41
CA ILE A 118 12.82 2.11 2.35
C ILE A 118 14.08 2.47 1.56
N PHE A 119 14.38 3.75 1.36
CA PHE A 119 15.47 4.24 0.50
C PHE A 119 16.43 5.21 1.20
N GLY A 120 16.20 5.55 2.47
CA GLY A 120 17.08 6.44 3.25
C GLY A 120 18.52 5.92 3.37
N HIS A 121 19.41 6.76 3.89
CA HIS A 121 20.85 6.51 4.01
C HIS A 121 21.20 5.05 4.35
N ASP A 122 20.68 4.53 5.46
CA ASP A 122 21.01 3.21 6.02
C ASP A 122 20.37 2.01 5.28
N SER A 123 19.51 2.28 4.28
CA SER A 123 18.96 1.23 3.41
C SER A 123 19.92 0.93 2.24
N PRO A 124 20.16 -0.36 1.90
CA PRO A 124 20.95 -0.72 0.72
C PRO A 124 20.22 -0.48 -0.61
N TYR A 125 18.95 -0.09 -0.60
CA TYR A 125 18.16 0.10 -1.82
C TYR A 125 18.29 1.52 -2.37
N HIS A 126 18.43 1.67 -3.70
CA HIS A 126 18.26 2.93 -4.43
C HIS A 126 17.21 2.76 -5.55
N PRO A 127 16.25 3.68 -5.78
CA PRO A 127 15.19 3.52 -6.78
C PRO A 127 15.72 3.25 -8.20
N ASN A 128 16.79 3.95 -8.61
CA ASN A 128 17.45 3.78 -9.91
C ASN A 128 18.27 2.46 -10.04
N GLN A 129 18.13 1.50 -9.12
CA GLN A 129 18.64 0.12 -9.26
C GLN A 129 17.53 -0.91 -9.42
N LEU A 130 16.29 -0.49 -9.70
CA LEU A 130 15.17 -1.40 -9.94
C LEU A 130 15.31 -2.16 -11.27
N VAL A 131 15.92 -1.53 -12.28
CA VAL A 131 16.25 -2.08 -13.61
C VAL A 131 17.47 -1.33 -14.17
N SER A 132 18.09 -1.83 -15.23
CA SER A 132 19.31 -1.23 -15.78
C SER A 132 19.07 0.13 -16.47
N LYS A 133 20.13 0.96 -16.65
CA LYS A 133 20.08 2.28 -17.32
C LYS A 133 19.35 2.26 -18.68
N HIS A 134 19.33 1.12 -19.37
CA HIS A 134 18.61 0.95 -20.64
C HIS A 134 17.09 1.02 -20.49
N HIS A 135 16.54 0.57 -19.36
CA HIS A 135 15.11 0.53 -19.08
C HIS A 135 14.63 1.68 -18.18
N LEU A 136 15.54 2.43 -17.55
CA LEU A 136 15.23 3.62 -16.75
C LEU A 136 14.98 4.86 -17.63
N PRO A 137 13.97 5.70 -17.30
CA PRO A 137 13.66 6.93 -18.05
C PRO A 137 14.75 8.00 -17.83
N THR A 138 14.67 9.08 -18.61
CA THR A 138 15.65 10.19 -18.65
C THR A 138 16.01 10.73 -17.26
N ASP A 139 15.02 10.87 -16.38
CA ASP A 139 15.12 11.51 -15.06
C ASP A 139 15.14 10.47 -13.92
N GLY A 140 15.16 9.19 -14.26
CA GLY A 140 15.18 8.08 -13.30
C GLY A 140 13.83 7.84 -12.59
N LEU A 141 13.90 7.22 -11.42
CA LEU A 141 12.74 6.79 -10.62
C LEU A 141 12.65 7.50 -9.26
N CYS A 142 13.52 8.47 -8.99
CA CYS A 142 13.54 9.26 -7.75
C CYS A 142 12.49 10.40 -7.76
N GLU A 143 11.32 10.11 -8.31
CA GLU A 143 10.12 10.95 -8.30
C GLU A 143 9.23 10.54 -7.12
N GLN A 144 8.70 11.49 -6.34
CA GLN A 144 7.98 11.20 -5.09
C GLN A 144 6.94 10.07 -5.23
N GLU A 145 6.05 10.14 -6.23
CA GLU A 145 4.95 9.18 -6.35
C GLU A 145 5.43 7.79 -6.79
N LEU A 146 6.52 7.70 -7.57
CA LEU A 146 7.18 6.44 -7.92
C LEU A 146 7.86 5.83 -6.71
N MET A 147 8.68 6.62 -5.99
CA MET A 147 9.34 6.17 -4.76
C MET A 147 8.34 5.71 -3.72
N TYR A 148 7.24 6.45 -3.51
CA TYR A 148 6.17 6.05 -2.60
C TYR A 148 5.44 4.78 -3.06
N LYS A 149 5.10 4.65 -4.36
CA LYS A 149 4.48 3.43 -4.91
C LYS A 149 5.40 2.21 -4.88
N LEU A 150 6.72 2.38 -4.87
CA LEU A 150 7.70 1.31 -4.60
C LEU A 150 7.79 1.01 -3.11
N ALA A 151 7.97 2.04 -2.27
CA ALA A 151 8.12 1.93 -0.82
C ALA A 151 6.95 1.18 -0.17
N CYS A 152 5.71 1.45 -0.58
CA CYS A 152 4.54 0.70 -0.12
C CYS A 152 4.60 -0.80 -0.49
N LYS A 153 5.08 -1.15 -1.69
CA LYS A 153 5.21 -2.57 -2.12
C LYS A 153 6.30 -3.29 -1.35
N VAL A 154 7.46 -2.66 -1.16
CA VAL A 154 8.56 -3.23 -0.36
C VAL A 154 8.14 -3.38 1.11
N SER A 155 7.45 -2.38 1.67
CA SER A 155 6.87 -2.45 3.02
C SER A 155 5.84 -3.57 3.19
N ASP A 156 5.09 -3.90 2.14
CA ASP A 156 4.15 -5.04 2.15
C ASP A 156 4.86 -6.40 1.99
N LEU A 157 5.95 -6.45 1.23
CA LEU A 157 6.76 -7.66 1.04
C LEU A 157 7.64 -7.96 2.27
N ARG A 158 8.12 -6.94 3.00
CA ARG A 158 8.76 -7.09 4.32
C ARG A 158 7.91 -7.96 5.24
N VAL A 159 6.62 -7.69 5.37
CA VAL A 159 5.70 -8.49 6.22
C VAL A 159 5.62 -9.97 5.81
N LEU A 160 5.87 -10.35 4.55
CA LEU A 160 5.94 -11.77 4.14
C LEU A 160 7.31 -12.39 4.43
N HIS A 161 8.38 -11.60 4.35
CA HIS A 161 9.74 -12.00 4.70
C HIS A 161 9.89 -12.19 6.22
N ASP A 162 9.37 -11.26 7.02
CA ASP A 162 9.33 -11.30 8.49
C ASP A 162 8.44 -12.44 9.02
N LYS A 163 7.57 -13.00 8.17
CA LYS A 163 6.78 -14.22 8.43
C LYS A 163 7.45 -15.51 7.93
N GLY A 164 8.64 -15.40 7.33
CA GLY A 164 9.37 -16.52 6.76
C GLY A 164 8.65 -17.18 5.59
N GLU A 165 7.75 -16.48 4.87
CA GLU A 165 7.10 -16.96 3.65
C GLU A 165 7.85 -16.58 2.38
N LEU A 166 8.33 -15.34 2.32
CA LEU A 166 9.13 -14.81 1.21
C LEU A 166 10.61 -15.16 1.42
N ALA A 167 11.21 -15.88 0.47
CA ALA A 167 12.58 -16.41 0.57
C ALA A 167 13.68 -15.47 0.00
N MET A 168 13.30 -14.43 -0.75
CA MET A 168 14.19 -13.37 -1.23
C MET A 168 14.07 -12.11 -0.37
N ASP A 169 15.07 -11.24 -0.44
CA ASP A 169 14.93 -9.86 0.05
C ASP A 169 13.69 -9.17 -0.60
N PRO A 170 12.90 -8.38 0.15
CA PRO A 170 11.68 -7.72 -0.35
C PRO A 170 11.86 -6.80 -1.56
N TRP A 171 13.01 -6.15 -1.72
CA TRP A 171 13.33 -5.33 -2.89
C TRP A 171 13.74 -6.21 -4.07
N ASP A 172 14.59 -7.22 -3.86
CA ASP A 172 14.93 -8.19 -4.92
C ASP A 172 13.71 -8.95 -5.43
N PHE A 173 12.80 -9.36 -4.57
CA PHE A 173 11.55 -9.99 -5.02
C PHE A 173 10.72 -9.05 -5.90
N LEU A 174 10.54 -7.79 -5.50
CA LEU A 174 9.82 -6.79 -6.30
C LEU A 174 10.51 -6.53 -7.66
N ARG A 175 11.84 -6.40 -7.62
CA ARG A 175 12.75 -6.23 -8.76
C ARG A 175 12.63 -7.41 -9.74
N TRP A 176 12.56 -8.65 -9.25
CA TRP A 176 12.33 -9.86 -10.06
C TRP A 176 10.96 -9.84 -10.75
N ARG A 177 9.89 -9.53 -10.01
CA ARG A 177 8.53 -9.46 -10.59
C ARG A 177 8.42 -8.40 -11.68
N ILE A 178 9.04 -7.24 -11.46
CA ILE A 178 9.11 -6.15 -12.45
C ILE A 178 9.96 -6.56 -13.67
N ALA A 179 11.10 -7.23 -13.47
CA ALA A 179 11.91 -7.76 -14.58
C ALA A 179 11.14 -8.78 -15.43
N LYS A 180 10.45 -9.76 -14.83
CA LYS A 180 9.60 -10.72 -15.57
C LYS A 180 8.45 -10.03 -16.30
N LYS A 181 7.85 -8.99 -15.71
CA LYS A 181 6.81 -8.19 -16.36
C LYS A 181 7.35 -7.45 -17.59
N ILE A 182 8.50 -6.78 -17.48
CA ILE A 182 9.14 -6.10 -18.62
C ILE A 182 9.46 -7.10 -19.74
N GLN A 183 10.07 -8.24 -19.41
CA GLN A 183 10.37 -9.30 -20.38
C GLN A 183 9.10 -9.80 -21.08
N SER A 184 7.99 -9.98 -20.36
CA SER A 184 6.71 -10.40 -20.95
C SER A 184 6.04 -9.36 -21.88
N MET A 185 6.57 -8.13 -21.93
CA MET A 185 6.12 -7.07 -22.82
C MET A 185 7.04 -6.85 -24.03
N PHE A 186 8.17 -7.56 -24.12
CA PHE A 186 9.11 -7.41 -25.22
C PHE A 186 8.95 -8.52 -26.27
N THR A 187 8.88 -8.12 -27.53
CA THR A 187 8.95 -9.02 -28.69
C THR A 187 10.36 -9.19 -29.23
N MET A 188 11.30 -8.29 -28.86
CA MET A 188 12.70 -8.33 -29.30
C MET A 188 13.65 -7.91 -28.17
N SER A 189 14.83 -8.53 -28.10
CA SER A 189 15.84 -8.32 -27.04
C SER A 189 16.38 -6.90 -26.93
N ALA A 190 16.31 -6.11 -28.00
CA ALA A 190 16.79 -4.72 -28.06
C ALA A 190 15.78 -3.69 -27.50
N GLN A 191 14.57 -4.09 -27.10
CA GLN A 191 13.53 -3.14 -26.68
C GLN A 191 13.84 -2.50 -25.31
N SER A 192 13.58 -1.19 -25.21
CA SER A 192 13.77 -0.41 -23.99
C SER A 192 12.53 -0.47 -23.09
N GLY A 193 12.75 -0.40 -21.78
CA GLY A 193 11.67 -0.35 -20.77
C GLY A 193 11.21 1.06 -20.42
N ARG A 194 11.81 2.10 -21.02
CA ARG A 194 11.69 3.51 -20.61
C ARG A 194 10.26 4.01 -20.50
N ASP A 195 9.44 3.72 -21.50
CA ASP A 195 8.08 4.25 -21.60
C ASP A 195 7.05 3.41 -20.81
N ILE A 196 7.45 2.22 -20.37
CA ILE A 196 6.59 1.26 -19.64
C ILE A 196 6.93 1.15 -18.15
N ILE A 197 8.17 1.39 -17.71
CA ILE A 197 8.59 1.16 -16.31
C ILE A 197 7.76 1.97 -15.31
N LYS A 198 7.50 3.26 -15.56
CA LYS A 198 6.61 4.07 -14.69
C LYS A 198 5.21 3.44 -14.61
N ARG A 199 4.63 3.02 -15.74
CA ARG A 199 3.29 2.38 -15.80
C ARG A 199 3.24 1.04 -15.05
N ILE A 200 4.31 0.25 -15.13
CA ILE A 200 4.48 -1.00 -14.37
C ILE A 200 4.55 -0.70 -12.86
N ILE A 201 5.37 0.25 -12.43
CA ILE A 201 5.50 0.63 -11.00
C ILE A 201 4.14 1.06 -10.42
N PHE A 202 3.33 1.80 -11.18
CA PHE A 202 1.98 2.16 -10.76
C PHE A 202 1.02 0.97 -10.73
N SER A 203 1.01 0.12 -11.77
CA SER A 203 -0.08 -0.84 -12.03
C SER A 203 0.17 -2.28 -11.57
N ILE A 204 1.42 -2.70 -11.31
CA ILE A 204 1.76 -4.14 -11.21
C ILE A 204 1.03 -4.91 -10.07
N CYS A 205 0.54 -4.22 -9.03
CA CYS A 205 -0.24 -4.83 -7.93
C CYS A 205 -1.74 -4.46 -7.95
N GLU A 206 -2.19 -3.69 -8.95
CA GLU A 206 -3.54 -3.15 -9.06
C GLU A 206 -4.51 -4.18 -9.69
N ASP A 207 -5.80 -3.83 -9.80
CA ASP A 207 -6.87 -4.75 -10.21
C ASP A 207 -7.87 -4.07 -11.14
N SER A 208 -7.47 -3.82 -12.39
CA SER A 208 -8.29 -3.14 -13.38
C SER A 208 -9.56 -3.96 -13.69
N SER A 209 -10.71 -3.54 -13.19
CA SER A 209 -11.97 -4.28 -13.37
C SER A 209 -12.39 -4.43 -14.84
N SER A 210 -12.05 -3.46 -15.68
CA SER A 210 -12.55 -3.32 -17.06
C SER A 210 -11.60 -3.95 -18.10
N LYS A 211 -12.00 -3.90 -19.38
CA LYS A 211 -11.17 -4.28 -20.54
C LYS A 211 -10.17 -3.16 -20.89
N SER A 212 -9.43 -2.65 -19.90
CA SER A 212 -8.52 -1.50 -20.05
C SER A 212 -7.10 -1.92 -20.41
N ALA A 213 -6.41 -1.07 -21.18
CA ALA A 213 -5.01 -1.26 -21.59
C ALA A 213 -4.01 -1.29 -20.41
N SER A 214 -4.45 -0.99 -19.18
CA SER A 214 -3.65 -1.14 -17.96
C SER A 214 -3.32 -2.59 -17.61
N LYS A 215 -4.17 -3.57 -18.00
CA LYS A 215 -4.01 -4.98 -17.64
C LYS A 215 -2.68 -5.61 -18.06
N ILE A 216 -2.09 -5.15 -19.15
CA ILE A 216 -0.81 -5.68 -19.65
C ILE A 216 0.32 -5.47 -18.63
N TYR A 217 0.25 -4.41 -17.81
CA TYR A 217 1.24 -4.07 -16.79
C TYR A 217 1.05 -4.80 -15.46
N GLU A 218 -0.09 -5.48 -15.23
CA GLU A 218 -0.46 -6.14 -13.97
C GLU A 218 0.23 -7.50 -13.79
N ASP A 219 0.64 -7.84 -12.56
CA ASP A 219 1.10 -9.18 -12.17
C ASP A 219 0.14 -9.79 -11.13
N PRO A 220 -0.81 -10.65 -11.55
CA PRO A 220 -1.76 -11.29 -10.65
C PRO A 220 -1.10 -12.10 -9.52
N LYS A 221 0.09 -12.68 -9.73
CA LYS A 221 0.78 -13.43 -8.67
C LYS A 221 1.35 -12.49 -7.60
N LEU A 222 2.01 -11.40 -8.01
CA LEU A 222 2.48 -10.36 -7.07
C LEU A 222 1.30 -9.71 -6.34
N ARG A 223 0.22 -9.36 -7.05
CA ARG A 223 -1.00 -8.85 -6.43
C ARG A 223 -1.54 -9.81 -5.35
N ALA A 224 -1.61 -11.10 -5.62
CA ALA A 224 -2.09 -12.08 -4.64
C ALA A 224 -1.18 -12.17 -3.40
N ALA A 225 0.15 -12.03 -3.55
CA ALA A 225 1.07 -11.90 -2.42
C ALA A 225 0.82 -10.63 -1.58
N ILE A 226 0.59 -9.47 -2.22
CA ILE A 226 0.24 -8.22 -1.51
C ILE A 226 -1.10 -8.37 -0.76
N ILE A 227 -2.08 -9.08 -1.32
CA ILE A 227 -3.33 -9.41 -0.61
C ILE A 227 -3.05 -10.33 0.60
N ARG A 228 -2.16 -11.33 0.49
CA ARG A 228 -1.77 -12.19 1.62
C ARG A 228 -1.14 -11.37 2.76
N SER A 229 -0.22 -10.47 2.43
CA SER A 229 0.37 -9.51 3.39
C SER A 229 -0.68 -8.61 4.03
N ALA A 230 -1.62 -8.09 3.24
CA ALA A 230 -2.75 -7.31 3.74
C ALA A 230 -3.70 -8.11 4.66
N GLY A 231 -3.69 -9.44 4.54
CA GLY A 231 -4.30 -10.38 5.48
C GLY A 231 -3.68 -10.29 6.87
N TYR A 232 -2.36 -10.48 6.97
CA TYR A 232 -1.64 -10.42 8.25
C TYR A 232 -1.67 -9.03 8.90
N GLN A 233 -1.71 -7.97 8.09
CA GLN A 233 -1.88 -6.59 8.56
C GLN A 233 -3.34 -6.22 8.89
N GLY A 234 -4.32 -7.13 8.72
CA GLY A 234 -5.75 -6.86 8.95
C GLY A 234 -6.40 -5.86 7.98
N ARG A 235 -5.69 -5.42 6.94
CA ARG A 235 -6.06 -4.32 6.04
C ARG A 235 -6.66 -4.76 4.71
N LEU A 236 -7.12 -6.01 4.60
CA LEU A 236 -7.82 -6.57 3.42
C LEU A 236 -8.96 -5.67 2.89
N ALA A 237 -9.62 -4.89 3.76
CA ALA A 237 -10.67 -3.95 3.37
C ALA A 237 -10.20 -2.91 2.34
N SER A 238 -8.92 -2.51 2.36
CA SER A 238 -8.33 -1.56 1.42
C SER A 238 -8.20 -2.09 -0.02
N PHE A 239 -8.36 -3.41 -0.23
CA PHE A 239 -8.28 -4.05 -1.55
C PHE A 239 -9.64 -4.54 -2.07
N ARG A 240 -10.73 -4.31 -1.33
CA ARG A 240 -12.09 -4.68 -1.76
C ARG A 240 -12.65 -3.61 -2.70
N LYS A 241 -13.27 -4.04 -3.79
CA LYS A 241 -13.95 -3.14 -4.74
C LYS A 241 -15.30 -2.69 -4.18
N ALA A 242 -15.73 -1.48 -4.54
CA ALA A 242 -17.05 -0.98 -4.19
C ALA A 242 -18.13 -1.89 -4.83
N GLY A 243 -18.88 -2.61 -3.99
CA GLY A 243 -19.84 -3.64 -4.40
C GLY A 243 -19.52 -5.04 -3.85
N ASP A 244 -18.25 -5.33 -3.55
CA ASP A 244 -17.77 -6.67 -3.15
C ASP A 244 -18.02 -6.98 -1.66
N ARG A 245 -19.27 -6.78 -1.21
CA ARG A 245 -19.67 -6.95 0.21
C ARG A 245 -20.03 -8.39 0.58
N ASN A 246 -20.25 -9.27 -0.39
CA ASN A 246 -20.89 -10.57 -0.16
C ASN A 246 -19.94 -11.78 -0.14
N ARG A 247 -18.67 -11.67 -0.58
CA ARG A 247 -17.69 -12.77 -0.49
C ARG A 247 -16.87 -12.71 0.80
N VAL A 248 -17.47 -13.21 1.88
CA VAL A 248 -16.72 -13.71 3.05
C VAL A 248 -16.63 -15.23 2.96
N THR A 249 -15.73 -15.73 2.12
CA THR A 249 -15.19 -17.09 2.28
C THR A 249 -14.40 -17.11 3.58
N LYS A 250 -15.06 -17.47 4.69
CA LYS A 250 -14.37 -17.81 5.93
C LYS A 250 -13.40 -18.95 5.61
N ILE A 251 -12.11 -18.73 5.83
CA ILE A 251 -11.16 -19.83 6.01
C ILE A 251 -11.65 -20.57 7.26
N LYS A 252 -12.24 -21.75 7.07
CA LYS A 252 -12.76 -22.56 8.17
C LYS A 252 -11.58 -23.22 8.88
N THR A 253 -11.18 -22.68 10.01
CA THR A 253 -10.58 -23.52 11.05
C THR A 253 -11.65 -24.53 11.50
N ASN A 254 -11.32 -25.82 11.48
CA ASN A 254 -12.24 -26.85 11.91
C ASN A 254 -12.35 -26.84 13.43
N THR A 255 -13.51 -26.43 13.93
CA THR A 255 -13.93 -26.67 15.32
C THR A 255 -15.41 -26.97 15.29
N ALA A 256 -15.81 -28.10 15.87
CA ALA A 256 -17.19 -28.57 15.84
C ALA A 256 -18.05 -27.83 16.89
N GLY A 257 -19.38 -27.85 16.68
CA GLY A 257 -20.33 -27.53 17.73
C GLY A 257 -21.43 -26.52 17.36
N ILE A 258 -22.68 -26.98 17.52
CA ILE A 258 -23.85 -26.19 17.97
C ILE A 258 -24.15 -24.91 17.18
N GLY A 259 -25.04 -25.01 16.19
CA GLY A 259 -25.67 -23.85 15.55
C GLY A 259 -26.91 -23.37 16.30
N ARG A 260 -27.31 -22.10 16.08
CA ARG A 260 -28.68 -21.62 16.37
C ARG A 260 -29.20 -20.67 15.28
N ILE A 261 -30.11 -21.24 14.49
CA ILE A 261 -31.35 -20.68 13.93
C ILE A 261 -31.44 -19.14 13.82
N THR A 262 -31.64 -18.68 12.59
CA THR A 262 -32.11 -17.33 12.26
C THR A 262 -33.55 -17.08 12.72
N GLN A 263 -33.83 -15.89 13.26
CA GLN A 263 -35.17 -15.30 13.16
C GLN A 263 -35.12 -13.84 12.69
N ARG A 264 -35.86 -13.55 11.61
CA ARG A 264 -36.32 -12.22 11.21
C ARG A 264 -37.76 -12.07 11.70
N ARG A 265 -38.08 -11.00 12.44
CA ARG A 265 -39.40 -10.40 12.67
C ARG A 265 -39.17 -9.10 13.46
N SER A 266 -39.97 -8.04 13.37
CA SER A 266 -40.84 -7.52 12.29
C SER A 266 -41.22 -6.08 12.68
N LYS A 267 -41.57 -5.21 11.73
CA LYS A 267 -42.09 -3.86 12.06
C LYS A 267 -43.41 -3.96 12.84
N LEU A 268 -43.65 -3.03 13.77
CA LEU A 268 -44.94 -2.38 14.05
C LEU A 268 -44.75 -1.20 15.05
N ASP A 269 -45.42 -0.10 14.76
CA ASP A 269 -45.62 1.15 15.54
C ASP A 269 -47.13 1.50 15.40
N PRO A 270 -47.70 2.59 16.00
CA PRO A 270 -47.27 3.48 17.09
C PRO A 270 -48.05 3.18 18.42
N ILE A 271 -48.56 4.03 19.34
CA ILE A 271 -48.80 5.50 19.50
C ILE A 271 -48.56 5.97 20.99
N PRO A 272 -49.20 6.97 21.69
CA PRO A 272 -48.44 7.81 22.64
C PRO A 272 -48.94 7.91 24.11
N SER A 273 -48.06 8.35 25.02
CA SER A 273 -48.38 9.13 26.24
C SER A 273 -47.14 9.94 26.65
N THR A 274 -47.03 11.23 26.31
CA THR A 274 -47.36 12.42 27.14
C THR A 274 -46.48 12.71 28.36
N LEU A 275 -45.82 13.88 28.28
CA LEU A 275 -45.40 14.78 29.38
C LEU A 275 -44.31 14.35 30.37
N SER A 276 -43.10 14.90 30.15
CA SER A 276 -42.47 15.83 31.10
C SER A 276 -41.39 16.68 30.44
N ARG A 277 -41.28 17.95 30.84
CA ARG A 277 -40.34 18.97 30.33
C ARG A 277 -40.01 19.93 31.47
N GLU A 278 -38.72 20.18 31.71
CA GLU A 278 -38.08 21.33 32.39
C GLU A 278 -36.59 20.94 32.67
N PRO A 279 -35.67 21.86 32.99
CA PRO A 279 -35.15 22.91 32.10
C PRO A 279 -33.66 22.74 31.79
N ALA A 280 -33.11 23.60 30.91
CA ALA A 280 -31.72 23.52 30.48
C ALA A 280 -30.76 24.30 31.39
N LEU A 281 -29.80 23.61 32.03
CA LEU A 281 -28.65 24.24 32.68
C LEU A 281 -27.48 24.48 31.71
N SER A 282 -26.68 25.51 32.03
CA SER A 282 -25.76 26.20 31.11
C SER A 282 -24.74 25.30 30.39
N ARG A 283 -24.41 25.68 29.15
CA ARG A 283 -23.31 25.08 28.35
C ARG A 283 -21.92 25.60 28.75
N SER A 284 -21.82 26.65 29.56
CA SER A 284 -20.54 27.29 29.92
C SER A 284 -19.63 26.36 30.74
N ASP A 285 -20.14 25.79 31.83
CA ASP A 285 -19.30 25.31 32.93
C ASP A 285 -18.66 23.95 32.65
N LYS A 286 -19.25 23.18 31.72
CA LYS A 286 -18.67 21.93 31.20
C LYS A 286 -17.43 22.16 30.32
N ARG A 287 -17.09 23.41 29.96
CA ARG A 287 -15.92 23.71 29.12
C ARG A 287 -14.63 23.87 29.94
N GLN A 288 -14.67 24.45 31.14
CA GLN A 288 -13.47 24.66 31.96
C GLN A 288 -12.91 23.36 32.54
N LYS A 289 -13.75 22.44 33.03
CA LYS A 289 -13.32 21.12 33.56
C LYS A 289 -12.69 20.16 32.52
N ARG A 290 -12.54 20.56 31.25
CA ARG A 290 -11.86 19.77 30.20
C ARG A 290 -10.41 20.20 29.91
N LEU A 291 -9.89 21.25 30.54
CA LEU A 291 -8.53 21.75 30.29
C LEU A 291 -7.42 21.00 31.06
N ALA A 292 -7.77 20.12 32.00
CA ALA A 292 -6.83 19.40 32.88
C ALA A 292 -6.72 17.89 32.57
N GLN A 293 -6.80 17.50 31.29
CA GLN A 293 -6.65 16.12 30.82
C GLN A 293 -5.71 16.07 29.59
N PRO A 294 -4.65 15.24 29.60
CA PRO A 294 -3.78 15.10 28.44
C PRO A 294 -4.52 14.47 27.24
N SER A 295 -4.32 15.03 26.06
CA SER A 295 -5.09 14.69 24.84
C SER A 295 -4.62 13.39 24.17
N THR A 296 -4.78 12.25 24.84
CA THR A 296 -4.51 10.92 24.28
C THR A 296 -5.58 10.56 23.24
N TYR A 297 -5.38 10.99 21.98
CA TYR A 297 -6.27 10.66 20.86
C TYR A 297 -6.11 9.19 20.44
N GLY A 298 -6.67 8.28 21.23
CA GLY A 298 -6.91 6.91 20.81
C GLY A 298 -7.93 6.90 19.66
N GLY A 299 -7.48 6.55 18.45
CA GLY A 299 -8.33 6.52 17.26
C GLY A 299 -9.47 5.50 17.32
N VAL A 300 -10.19 5.33 16.21
CA VAL A 300 -11.47 4.56 16.11
C VAL A 300 -11.44 3.15 16.74
N ASN A 301 -10.27 2.51 16.83
CA ASN A 301 -10.11 1.21 17.50
C ASN A 301 -10.27 1.30 19.05
N ALA A 302 -9.77 2.35 19.70
CA ALA A 302 -9.89 2.55 21.14
C ALA A 302 -11.35 2.79 21.57
N TYR A 303 -12.09 3.59 20.79
CA TYR A 303 -13.53 3.78 20.97
C TYR A 303 -14.31 2.46 20.83
N ARG A 304 -13.88 1.59 19.92
CA ARG A 304 -14.48 0.26 19.72
C ARG A 304 -14.20 -0.68 20.90
N ALA A 305 -12.98 -0.64 21.44
CA ALA A 305 -12.61 -1.39 22.64
C ALA A 305 -13.41 -0.95 23.88
N GLN A 306 -13.60 0.36 24.09
CA GLN A 306 -14.43 0.88 25.18
C GLN A 306 -15.90 0.42 25.09
N GLN A 307 -16.51 0.44 23.91
CA GLN A 307 -17.88 -0.09 23.75
C GLN A 307 -17.98 -1.60 23.98
N GLN A 308 -16.87 -2.34 23.81
CA GLN A 308 -16.83 -3.78 24.06
C GLN A 308 -16.73 -4.05 25.57
N GLN A 309 -15.79 -3.41 26.26
CA GLN A 309 -15.68 -3.47 27.73
C GLN A 309 -16.99 -3.05 28.45
N GLN A 310 -17.67 -2.00 27.98
CA GLN A 310 -18.96 -1.57 28.55
C GLN A 310 -20.09 -2.60 28.38
N ARG A 311 -20.03 -3.46 27.35
CA ARG A 311 -21.00 -4.55 27.12
C ARG A 311 -20.70 -5.83 27.91
N ASP A 312 -19.46 -6.00 28.34
CA ASP A 312 -19.06 -7.15 29.16
C ASP A 312 -19.26 -6.83 30.65
N ASN A 313 -18.97 -5.59 31.09
CA ASN A 313 -19.30 -5.07 32.43
C ASN A 313 -20.81 -4.87 32.70
N SER A 314 -21.69 -5.11 31.73
CA SER A 314 -23.16 -5.04 31.90
C SER A 314 -23.83 -6.43 31.88
N LYS A 315 -23.05 -7.47 32.21
CA LYS A 315 -23.46 -8.88 32.35
C LYS A 315 -22.94 -9.55 33.64
N LEU A 316 -22.52 -8.71 34.58
CA LEU A 316 -22.18 -9.02 35.97
C LEU A 316 -23.11 -8.17 36.85
#